data_AF-A0A352HQE9-F1
#
_entry.id   AF-A0A352HQE9-F1
#
_cell.length_a   1.000
_cell.length_b   1.000
_cell.length_c   1.000
_cell.angle_alpha   90.00
_cell.angle_beta   90.00
_cell.angle_gamma   90.00
#
_symmetry.space_group_name_H-M   'P 1'
#
loop_
_entity.id
_entity.type
_entity.pdbx_description
1 polymer ?
#
loop_
_entity_poly.entity_id
_entity_poly.type
_entity_poly.pdbx_seq_one_letter_code
_entity_poly.pdbx_strand_id
1 'polypeptide(L)'
;PSYIVIIATFVTLLQFLMQAYVPAIYETLGLFIPLIVVNCIVLGRAEAFANKHNVAESACDGIGIGLGFTVALTILGLIREILGNGSAFGWKFIPGDGILVFVLAPGAFMVLGYLIVLFRKLTAKK
;
A
#
# COMPACT_ATOMS: atom_id res chain seq x y z
N PRO A 1 -12.50 -17.52 9.54
CA PRO A 1 -13.07 -17.47 8.17
C PRO A 1 -14.15 -16.37 7.97
N SER A 2 -14.92 -16.01 9.01
CA SER A 2 -15.96 -14.97 8.94
C SER A 2 -15.46 -13.62 8.41
N TYR A 3 -14.31 -13.13 8.88
CA TYR A 3 -13.75 -11.83 8.47
C TYR A 3 -13.45 -11.76 6.97
N ILE A 4 -12.82 -12.81 6.42
CA ILE A 4 -12.44 -12.86 4.99
C ILE A 4 -13.70 -12.82 4.12
N VAL A 5 -14.78 -13.51 4.51
CA VAL A 5 -16.05 -13.48 3.77
C VAL A 5 -16.66 -12.08 3.75
N ILE A 6 -16.65 -11.38 4.88
CA ILE A 6 -17.16 -9.99 4.97
C ILE A 6 -16.32 -9.05 4.08
N ILE A 7 -14.99 -9.19 4.10
CA ILE A 7 -14.09 -8.38 3.27
C ILE A 7 -14.30 -8.72 1.79
N ALA A 8 -14.40 -10.01 1.44
CA ALA A 8 -14.58 -10.47 0.07
C ALA A 8 -15.88 -9.97 -0.55
N THR A 9 -17.00 -10.02 0.18
CA THR A 9 -18.28 -9.54 -0.34
C THR A 9 -18.26 -8.03 -0.57
N PHE A 10 -17.66 -7.27 0.35
CA PHE A 10 -17.52 -5.82 0.20
C PHE A 10 -16.63 -5.44 -0.98
N VAL A 11 -15.46 -6.06 -1.12
CA VAL A 11 -14.54 -5.81 -2.24
C VAL A 11 -15.14 -6.23 -3.58
N THR A 12 -15.93 -7.31 -3.62
CA THR A 12 -16.65 -7.74 -4.83
C THR A 12 -17.71 -6.70 -5.25
N LEU A 13 -18.44 -6.10 -4.30
CA LEU A 13 -19.36 -5.01 -4.61
C LEU A 13 -18.63 -3.79 -5.19
N LEU A 14 -17.45 -3.44 -4.65
CA LEU A 14 -16.61 -2.38 -5.20
C LEU A 14 -16.11 -2.72 -6.62
N GLN A 15 -15.79 -3.98 -6.88
CA GLN A 15 -15.37 -4.44 -8.21
C GLN A 15 -16.44 -4.13 -9.27
N PHE A 16 -17.70 -4.51 -9.00
CA PHE A 16 -18.80 -4.23 -9.91
C PHE A 16 -19.09 -2.73 -10.06
N LEU A 17 -18.96 -1.96 -8.97
CA LEU A 17 -19.14 -0.51 -9.00
C LEU A 17 -18.06 0.16 -9.86
N MET A 18 -16.80 -0.26 -9.75
CA MET A 18 -15.70 0.26 -10.58
C MET A 18 -15.89 -0.10 -12.06
N GLN A 19 -16.34 -1.31 -12.36
CA GLN A 19 -16.61 -1.72 -13.74
C GLN A 19 -17.75 -0.89 -14.36
N ALA A 20 -18.73 -0.45 -13.57
CA ALA A 20 -19.86 0.35 -14.03
C ALA A 20 -19.53 1.84 -14.20
N TYR A 21 -18.82 2.45 -13.24
CA TYR A 21 -18.61 3.91 -13.22
C TYR A 21 -17.21 4.35 -13.68
N VAL A 22 -16.18 3.51 -13.54
CA VAL A 22 -14.78 3.89 -13.81
C VAL A 22 -14.00 2.74 -14.49
N PRO A 23 -14.36 2.37 -15.73
CA PRO A 23 -13.74 1.23 -16.42
C PRO A 23 -12.23 1.42 -16.67
N ALA A 24 -11.77 2.66 -16.85
CA ALA A 24 -10.35 2.95 -17.06
C ALA A 24 -9.46 2.54 -15.86
N ILE A 25 -9.95 2.71 -14.63
CA ILE A 25 -9.21 2.28 -13.42
C ILE A 25 -9.34 0.77 -13.25
N TYR A 26 -10.50 0.18 -13.58
CA TYR A 26 -10.70 -1.26 -13.50
C TYR A 26 -9.73 -2.06 -14.38
N GLU A 27 -9.44 -1.60 -15.60
CA GLU A 27 -8.44 -2.25 -16.49
C GLU A 27 -7.03 -2.28 -15.87
N THR A 28 -6.67 -1.25 -15.10
CA THR A 28 -5.31 -1.16 -14.49
C THR A 28 -5.25 -1.85 -13.13
N LEU A 29 -6.32 -1.74 -12.33
CA LEU A 29 -6.37 -2.24 -10.95
C LEU A 29 -7.08 -3.59 -10.79
N GLY A 30 -7.66 -4.15 -11.84
CA GLY A 30 -8.51 -5.35 -11.79
C GLY A 30 -7.86 -6.54 -11.09
N LEU A 31 -6.58 -6.79 -11.37
CA LEU A 31 -5.81 -7.86 -10.72
C LEU A 31 -5.50 -7.59 -9.24
N PHE A 32 -5.45 -6.31 -8.84
CA PHE A 32 -5.16 -5.95 -7.45
C PHE A 32 -6.39 -6.08 -6.55
N ILE A 33 -7.61 -6.06 -7.11
CA ILE A 33 -8.87 -6.15 -6.33
C ILE A 33 -8.95 -7.47 -5.53
N PRO A 34 -8.73 -8.67 -6.12
CA PRO A 34 -8.65 -9.91 -5.34
C PRO A 34 -7.49 -9.93 -4.33
N LEU A 35 -6.36 -9.28 -4.65
CA LEU A 35 -5.21 -9.17 -3.76
C LEU A 35 -5.50 -8.33 -2.49
N ILE A 36 -6.48 -7.43 -2.54
CA ILE A 36 -6.93 -6.67 -1.36
C ILE A 36 -7.61 -7.60 -0.35
N VAL A 37 -8.39 -8.58 -0.82
CA VAL A 37 -9.13 -9.52 0.05
C VAL A 37 -8.19 -10.39 0.88
N VAL A 38 -7.07 -10.81 0.27
CA VAL A 38 -6.05 -11.65 0.91
C VAL A 38 -4.91 -10.84 1.54
N ASN A 39 -5.05 -9.51 1.63
CA ASN A 39 -4.00 -8.68 2.19
C ASN A 39 -3.91 -8.87 3.72
N CYS A 40 -2.72 -9.21 4.20
CA CYS A 40 -2.45 -9.47 5.61
C CYS A 40 -2.73 -8.26 6.52
N ILE A 41 -2.62 -7.02 6.01
CA ILE A 41 -2.88 -5.83 6.82
C ILE A 41 -4.37 -5.70 7.17
N VAL A 42 -5.25 -6.01 6.22
CA VAL A 42 -6.70 -5.87 6.40
C VAL A 42 -7.20 -6.97 7.34
N LEU A 43 -6.78 -8.21 7.09
CA LEU A 43 -7.12 -9.33 7.96
C LEU A 43 -6.56 -9.14 9.38
N GLY A 44 -5.29 -8.73 9.49
CA GLY A 44 -4.60 -8.54 10.77
C GLY A 44 -5.22 -7.48 11.66
N ARG A 45 -5.70 -6.36 11.09
CA ARG A 45 -6.41 -5.34 11.87
C ARG A 45 -7.84 -5.75 12.20
N ALA A 46 -8.52 -6.45 11.29
CA ALA A 46 -9.86 -6.98 11.54
C ALA A 46 -9.88 -7.98 12.70
N GLU A 47 -8.89 -8.87 12.78
CA GLU A 47 -8.82 -9.88 13.85
C GLU A 47 -8.31 -9.30 15.18
N ALA A 48 -7.31 -8.42 15.15
CA ALA A 48 -6.64 -7.93 16.35
C ALA A 48 -7.37 -6.75 17.03
N PHE A 49 -7.97 -5.85 16.24
CA PHE A 49 -8.55 -4.60 16.74
C PHE A 49 -10.08 -4.59 16.62
N ALA A 50 -10.62 -4.82 15.42
CA ALA A 50 -12.06 -4.67 15.18
C ALA A 50 -12.94 -5.67 15.97
N ASN A 51 -12.39 -6.83 16.35
CA ASN A 51 -13.11 -7.82 17.17
C ASN A 51 -13.26 -7.40 18.65
N LYS A 52 -12.41 -6.48 19.14
CA LYS A 52 -12.32 -6.15 20.58
C LYS A 52 -12.77 -4.73 20.92
N HIS A 53 -13.01 -3.90 19.91
CA HIS A 53 -13.30 -2.47 20.07
C HIS A 53 -14.64 -2.08 19.45
N ASN A 54 -15.13 -0.90 19.80
CA ASN A 54 -16.39 -0.39 19.27
C ASN A 54 -16.25 0.00 17.78
N VAL A 55 -17.37 0.11 17.07
CA VAL A 55 -17.38 0.37 15.61
C VAL A 55 -16.69 1.69 15.26
N ALA A 56 -16.92 2.75 16.06
CA ALA A 56 -16.32 4.06 15.83
C ALA A 56 -14.80 4.07 16.00
N GLU A 57 -14.28 3.39 17.02
CA GLU A 57 -12.83 3.25 17.24
C GLU A 57 -12.18 2.42 16.11
N SER A 58 -12.86 1.34 15.69
CA SER A 58 -12.41 0.47 14.62
C SER A 58 -12.37 1.17 13.26
N ALA A 59 -13.33 2.07 13.00
CA ALA A 59 -13.32 2.90 11.79
C ALA A 59 -12.14 3.89 11.78
N CYS A 60 -11.86 4.53 12.92
CA CYS A 60 -10.71 5.42 13.07
C CYS A 60 -9.38 4.67 12.85
N ASP A 61 -9.26 3.45 13.39
CA ASP A 61 -8.10 2.59 13.17
C ASP A 61 -7.91 2.21 11.69
N GLY A 62 -9.00 1.82 11.02
CA GLY A 62 -8.97 1.49 9.59
C GLY A 62 -8.49 2.65 8.73
N ILE A 63 -8.97 3.87 9.02
CA ILE A 63 -8.53 5.09 8.33
C ILE A 63 -7.05 5.38 8.63
N GLY A 64 -6.63 5.29 9.89
CA GLY A 64 -5.25 5.55 10.31
C GLY A 64 -4.25 4.59 9.67
N ILE A 65 -4.54 3.29 9.68
CA ILE A 65 -3.70 2.27 9.05
C ILE A 65 -3.72 2.39 7.53
N GLY A 66 -4.88 2.66 6.93
CA GLY A 66 -4.99 2.89 5.49
C GLY A 66 -4.12 4.06 5.03
N LEU A 67 -4.26 5.22 5.68
CA LEU A 67 -3.45 6.40 5.37
C LEU A 67 -1.96 6.14 5.62
N GLY A 68 -1.60 5.52 6.74
CA GLY A 68 -0.20 5.16 7.03
C GLY A 68 0.41 4.23 5.97
N PHE A 69 -0.36 3.24 5.51
CA PHE A 69 0.07 2.33 4.45
C PHE A 69 0.24 3.04 3.10
N THR A 70 -0.68 3.94 2.73
CA THR A 70 -0.54 4.74 1.51
C THR A 70 0.73 5.61 1.55
N VAL A 71 0.97 6.32 2.66
CA VAL A 71 2.16 7.18 2.82
C VAL A 71 3.44 6.35 2.76
N ALA A 72 3.48 5.19 3.43
CA ALA A 72 4.64 4.31 3.41
C ALA A 72 4.97 3.82 1.99
N LEU A 73 3.95 3.39 1.23
CA LEU A 73 4.13 2.98 -0.15
C LEU A 73 4.51 4.13 -1.09
N THR A 74 3.95 5.33 -0.89
CA THR A 74 4.31 6.51 -1.66
C THR A 74 5.79 6.87 -1.44
N ILE A 75 6.28 6.91 -0.20
CA ILE A 75 7.69 7.22 0.07
C ILE A 75 8.60 6.13 -0.51
N LEU A 76 8.24 4.86 -0.36
CA LEU A 76 9.01 3.76 -0.94
C LEU A 76 9.04 3.83 -2.47
N GLY A 77 7.92 4.17 -3.10
CA GLY A 77 7.81 4.38 -4.54
C GLY A 77 8.68 5.53 -5.02
N LEU A 78 8.67 6.67 -4.31
CA LEU A 78 9.47 7.85 -4.65
C LEU A 78 10.97 7.58 -4.59
N ILE A 79 11.43 6.91 -3.52
CA ILE A 79 12.85 6.56 -3.41
C ILE A 79 13.26 5.62 -4.55
N ARG A 80 12.40 4.66 -4.92
CA ARG A 80 12.66 3.75 -6.03
C ARG A 80 12.66 4.45 -7.39
N GLU A 81 11.78 5.43 -7.58
CA GLU A 81 11.73 6.21 -8.81
C GLU A 81 13.00 7.07 -8.99
N ILE A 82 13.44 7.72 -7.90
CA ILE A 82 14.65 8.55 -7.88
C ILE A 82 15.90 7.69 -8.13
N LEU A 83 16.04 6.55 -7.46
CA LEU A 83 17.21 5.67 -7.60
C LEU A 83 17.22 4.86 -8.91
N GLY A 84 16.05 4.53 -9.45
CA GLY A 84 15.91 3.68 -10.63
C GLY A 84 15.92 4.43 -11.95
N ASN A 85 15.34 5.64 -12.02
CA ASN A 85 15.13 6.38 -13.28
C ASN A 85 15.57 7.85 -13.20
N GLY A 86 16.09 8.30 -12.04
CA GLY A 86 16.43 9.72 -11.83
C GLY A 86 15.24 10.67 -11.98
N SER A 87 14.01 10.17 -11.77
CA SER A 87 12.77 10.95 -11.85
C SER A 87 12.06 10.99 -10.50
N ALA A 88 11.33 12.07 -10.27
CA ALA A 88 10.42 12.20 -9.14
C ALA A 88 9.04 12.58 -9.67
N PHE A 89 8.00 11.79 -9.34
CA PHE A 89 6.63 12.06 -9.78
C PHE A 89 6.49 12.20 -11.31
N GLY A 90 7.26 11.43 -12.07
CA GLY A 90 7.26 11.47 -13.54
C GLY A 90 8.04 12.64 -14.16
N TRP A 91 8.64 13.53 -13.36
CA TRP A 91 9.54 14.58 -13.86
C TRP A 91 10.98 14.06 -13.85
N LYS A 92 11.55 13.83 -15.05
CA LYS A 92 12.93 13.37 -15.23
C LYS A 92 13.91 14.52 -15.01
N PHE A 93 14.79 14.39 -14.01
CA PHE A 93 15.88 15.33 -13.77
C PHE A 93 17.16 14.97 -14.54
N ILE A 94 17.36 13.69 -14.90
CA ILE A 94 18.54 13.18 -15.63
C ILE A 94 18.10 12.26 -16.77
N PRO A 95 18.60 12.44 -18.01
CA PRO A 95 18.35 11.52 -19.12
C PRO A 95 19.37 10.38 -19.06
N GLY A 96 19.11 9.40 -18.20
CA GLY A 96 19.93 8.19 -18.12
C GLY A 96 19.10 7.05 -17.53
N ASP A 97 19.20 5.86 -18.11
CA ASP A 97 18.70 4.64 -17.50
C ASP A 97 19.43 4.45 -16.18
N GLY A 98 18.72 4.67 -15.07
CA GLY A 98 19.28 4.45 -13.75
C GLY A 98 19.46 2.96 -13.46
N ILE A 99 19.74 2.65 -12.19
CA ILE A 99 20.05 1.28 -11.79
C ILE A 99 18.74 0.47 -11.75
N LEU A 100 18.49 -0.33 -12.80
CA LEU A 100 17.33 -1.23 -12.95
C LEU A 100 17.13 -2.16 -11.74
N VAL A 101 18.19 -2.47 -10.99
CA VAL A 101 18.13 -3.29 -9.77
C VAL A 101 17.18 -2.71 -8.71
N PHE A 102 17.02 -1.38 -8.65
CA PHE A 102 16.10 -0.73 -7.69
C PHE A 102 14.62 -0.77 -8.14
N VAL A 103 14.36 -1.06 -9.41
CA VAL A 103 13.02 -1.26 -9.96
C VAL A 103 12.54 -2.69 -9.74
N LEU A 104 13.43 -3.68 -9.66
CA LEU A 104 13.04 -5.07 -9.36
C LEU A 104 12.72 -5.28 -7.87
N ALA A 105 12.06 -6.41 -7.58
CA ALA A 105 11.69 -6.86 -6.23
C ALA A 105 12.82 -6.78 -5.17
N PRO A 106 14.08 -7.24 -5.42
CA PRO A 106 15.17 -7.12 -4.46
C PRO A 106 15.47 -5.68 -4.04
N GLY A 107 15.36 -4.71 -4.96
CA GLY A 107 15.55 -3.30 -4.66
C GLY A 107 14.51 -2.74 -3.68
N ALA A 108 13.26 -3.19 -3.80
CA ALA A 108 12.18 -2.79 -2.89
C ALA A 108 12.44 -3.23 -1.44
N PHE A 109 12.95 -4.46 -1.24
CA PHE A 109 13.28 -4.95 0.11
C PHE A 109 14.47 -4.21 0.73
N MET A 110 15.50 -3.88 -0.07
CA MET A 110 16.63 -3.09 0.44
C MET A 110 16.19 -1.68 0.85
N VAL A 111 15.41 -1.00 0.01
CA VAL A 111 14.88 0.36 0.31
C VAL A 111 13.99 0.32 1.55
N LEU A 112 13.10 -0.68 1.66
CA LEU A 112 12.26 -0.86 2.85
C LEU A 112 13.11 -1.06 4.12
N GLY A 113 14.16 -1.88 4.05
CA GLY A 113 15.07 -2.10 5.17
C GLY A 113 15.77 -0.82 5.64
N TYR A 114 16.33 -0.05 4.70
CA TYR A 114 16.94 1.26 5.02
C TYR A 114 15.94 2.25 5.57
N LEU A 115 14.72 2.29 5.02
CA LEU A 115 13.65 3.16 5.48
C LEU A 115 13.25 2.83 6.93
N ILE A 116 13.11 1.55 7.28
CA ILE A 116 12.84 1.13 8.66
C ILE A 116 13.98 1.55 9.59
N VAL A 117 15.25 1.39 9.20
CA VAL A 117 16.40 1.81 10.01
C VAL A 117 16.39 3.33 10.24
N LEU A 118 16.10 4.11 9.19
CA LEU A 118 16.02 5.57 9.29
C LEU A 118 14.88 6.01 10.20
N PHE A 119 13.68 5.46 10.02
CA PHE A 119 12.53 5.74 10.89
C PHE A 119 12.81 5.35 12.34
N ARG A 120 13.45 4.21 12.58
CA ARG A 120 13.87 3.82 13.93
C ARG A 120 14.85 4.83 14.53
N LYS A 121 15.83 5.33 13.77
CA LYS A 121 16.76 6.36 14.25
C LYS A 121 16.08 7.70 14.53
N LEU A 122 15.13 8.12 13.69
CA LEU A 122 14.40 9.37 13.88
C LEU A 122 13.46 9.31 15.10
N THR A 123 12.77 8.19 15.28
CA THR A 123 11.85 8.00 16.42
C THR A 123 12.57 7.68 17.73
N ALA A 124 13.71 6.97 17.69
CA ALA A 124 14.52 6.65 18.88
C ALA A 124 15.32 7.83 19.42
N LYS A 125 15.33 8.98 18.73
CA LYS A 125 15.98 10.22 19.20
C LYS A 125 15.07 11.08 20.07
N LYS A 126 14.00 10.50 20.63
CA LYS A 126 13.08 11.15 21.56
C LYS A 126 13.08 10.44 22.90
#